data_AF-E4NL98-F1
#
_entry.id   AF-E4NL98-F1
#
_cell.length_a   1.000
_cell.length_b   1.000
_cell.length_c   1.000
_cell.angle_alpha   90.00
_cell.angle_beta   90.00
_cell.angle_gamma   90.00
#
_symmetry.space_group_name_H-M   'P 1'
#
loop_
_entity.id
_entity.type
_entity.pdbx_description
1 polymer ?
#
loop_
_entity_poly.entity_id
_entity_poly.type
_entity_poly.pdbx_seq_one_letter_code
_entity_poly.pdbx_strand_id
1 'polypeptide(L)'
;MWRSRTNRDRKTVVCLACGTSVLRGEAREYDKEGDRWNRQGKEFEHLCKECYRELCHQPRAELESLILGIEEDTLSQEEFLKRYFDAVEERYSQTEETERER
;
A
#
# COMPACT_ATOMS: atom_id res chain seq x y z
N MET A 1 -9.20 -39.83 -1.42
CA MET A 1 -8.20 -39.40 -2.42
C MET A 1 -8.35 -37.89 -2.67
N TRP A 2 -7.52 -37.07 -2.05
CA TRP A 2 -7.46 -35.64 -2.36
C TRP A 2 -6.74 -35.48 -3.71
N ARG A 3 -7.46 -35.02 -4.74
CA ARG A 3 -6.87 -34.72 -6.04
C ARG A 3 -6.00 -33.47 -5.92
N SER A 4 -4.71 -33.61 -6.20
CA SER A 4 -3.75 -32.51 -6.28
C SER A 4 -4.30 -31.41 -7.19
N ARG A 5 -4.35 -30.17 -6.69
CA ARG A 5 -4.85 -28.95 -7.36
C ARG A 5 -3.91 -28.43 -8.46
N THR A 6 -3.20 -29.31 -9.16
CA THR A 6 -2.10 -28.97 -10.09
C THR A 6 -2.48 -28.16 -11.33
N ASN A 7 -3.78 -27.88 -11.57
CA ASN A 7 -4.21 -27.12 -12.73
C ASN A 7 -4.47 -25.62 -12.44
N ARG A 8 -4.53 -25.20 -11.17
CA ARG A 8 -4.75 -23.77 -10.84
C ARG A 8 -3.47 -22.93 -11.02
N ASP A 9 -2.30 -23.57 -10.98
CA ASP A 9 -0.99 -22.92 -11.14
C ASP A 9 -0.58 -22.65 -12.59
N ARG A 10 -1.29 -23.20 -13.59
CA ARG A 10 -1.00 -22.91 -15.01
C ARG A 10 -1.62 -21.61 -15.52
N LYS A 11 -2.53 -21.00 -14.76
CA LYS A 11 -3.12 -19.71 -15.14
C LYS A 11 -2.05 -18.63 -14.97
N THR A 12 -1.85 -17.82 -16.00
CA THR A 12 -1.00 -16.64 -15.91
C THR A 12 -1.83 -15.40 -15.58
N VAL A 13 -1.19 -14.43 -14.94
CA VAL A 13 -1.70 -13.09 -14.66
C VAL A 13 -0.63 -12.06 -15.00
N VAL A 14 -1.07 -10.85 -15.33
CA VAL A 14 -0.16 -9.76 -15.68
C VAL A 14 0.18 -8.96 -14.42
N CYS A 15 1.47 -8.76 -14.16
CA CYS A 15 1.93 -7.84 -13.14
C CYS A 15 1.51 -6.41 -13.52
N LEU A 16 0.72 -5.74 -12.68
CA LEU A 16 0.26 -4.37 -12.93
C LEU A 16 1.43 -3.37 -13.04
N ALA A 17 2.49 -3.58 -12.26
CA ALA A 17 3.61 -2.65 -12.18
C ALA A 17 4.54 -2.73 -13.40
N CYS A 18 4.92 -3.94 -13.83
CA CYS A 18 5.93 -4.12 -14.89
C CYS A 18 5.38 -4.75 -16.18
N GLY A 19 4.10 -5.16 -16.21
CA GLY A 19 3.48 -5.79 -17.37
C GLY A 19 3.88 -7.25 -17.61
N THR A 20 4.81 -7.81 -16.84
CA THR A 20 5.26 -9.21 -17.01
C THR A 20 4.15 -10.20 -16.68
N SER A 21 3.93 -11.17 -17.57
CA SER A 21 3.04 -12.30 -17.34
C SER A 21 3.72 -13.32 -16.42
N VAL A 22 3.11 -13.62 -15.28
CA VAL A 22 3.63 -14.54 -14.26
C VAL A 22 2.60 -15.61 -13.93
N LEU A 23 3.05 -16.76 -13.41
CA LEU A 23 2.15 -17.79 -12.92
C LEU A 23 1.32 -17.27 -11.75
N ARG A 24 0.03 -17.61 -11.72
CA ARG A 24 -0.90 -17.14 -10.70
C ARG A 24 -0.47 -17.54 -9.28
N GLY A 25 0.15 -18.70 -9.12
CA GLY A 25 0.69 -19.17 -7.85
C GLY A 25 1.94 -18.40 -7.39
N GLU A 26 2.60 -17.69 -8.29
CA GLU A 26 3.80 -16.91 -8.00
C GLU A 26 3.53 -15.42 -7.81
N ALA A 27 2.39 -14.93 -8.29
CA ALA A 27 1.95 -13.55 -8.10
C ALA A 27 1.54 -13.25 -6.65
N ARG A 28 1.58 -11.96 -6.29
CA ARG A 28 1.00 -11.40 -5.07
C ARG A 28 -0.27 -10.65 -5.43
N GLU A 29 -1.31 -10.87 -4.64
CA GLU A 29 -2.56 -10.11 -4.75
C GLU A 29 -2.34 -8.70 -4.22
N TYR A 30 -2.83 -7.72 -4.96
CA TYR A 30 -2.83 -6.32 -4.61
C TYR A 30 -4.28 -5.83 -4.58
N ASP A 31 -4.71 -5.31 -3.43
CA ASP A 31 -5.99 -4.63 -3.27
C ASP A 31 -5.72 -3.13 -3.22
N LYS A 32 -6.06 -2.44 -4.31
CA LYS A 32 -5.85 -0.99 -4.45
C LYS A 32 -6.59 -0.17 -3.39
N GLU A 33 -7.65 -0.71 -2.82
CA GLU A 33 -8.47 -0.03 -1.80
C GLU A 33 -7.99 -0.34 -0.37
N GLY A 34 -7.01 -1.24 -0.19
CA GLY A 34 -6.45 -1.59 1.12
C GLY A 34 -7.35 -2.41 2.07
N ASP A 35 -8.63 -2.58 1.77
CA ASP A 35 -9.57 -3.35 2.61
C ASP A 35 -9.63 -4.83 2.20
N ARG A 36 -8.67 -5.64 2.65
CA ARG A 36 -8.63 -7.07 2.30
C ARG A 36 -9.84 -7.87 2.80
N TRP A 37 -10.49 -7.47 3.89
CA TRP A 37 -11.42 -8.35 4.62
C TRP A 37 -12.89 -7.96 4.53
N ASN A 38 -13.24 -6.67 4.50
CA ASN A 38 -14.62 -6.24 4.77
C ASN A 38 -15.48 -6.03 3.51
N ARG A 39 -14.90 -5.62 2.38
CA ARG A 39 -15.61 -5.45 1.11
C ARG A 39 -15.94 -6.79 0.40
N GLN A 40 -17.14 -6.89 -0.17
CA GLN A 40 -17.57 -8.01 -1.02
C GLN A 40 -17.33 -7.70 -2.51
N GLY A 41 -17.27 -8.73 -3.37
CA GLY A 41 -17.11 -8.55 -4.82
C GLY A 41 -15.74 -7.99 -5.24
N LYS A 42 -14.69 -8.32 -4.49
CA LYS A 42 -13.33 -7.82 -4.74
C LYS A 42 -12.71 -8.50 -5.95
N GLU A 43 -12.19 -7.69 -6.86
CA GLU A 43 -11.21 -8.13 -7.86
C GLU A 43 -9.82 -7.69 -7.40
N PHE A 44 -8.89 -8.65 -7.35
CA PHE A 44 -7.50 -8.39 -6.98
C PHE A 44 -6.67 -8.13 -8.23
N GLU A 45 -5.84 -7.11 -8.16
CA GLU A 45 -4.74 -6.92 -9.10
C GLU A 45 -3.56 -7.81 -8.68
N HIS A 46 -2.60 -8.00 -9.58
CA HIS A 46 -1.52 -8.94 -9.37
C HIS A 46 -0.17 -8.27 -9.58
N LEU A 47 0.79 -8.61 -8.72
CA LEU A 47 2.17 -8.15 -8.82
C LEU A 47 3.11 -9.36 -8.85
N CYS A 48 4.21 -9.26 -9.59
CA CYS A 48 5.30 -10.22 -9.44
C CYS A 48 5.97 -10.02 -8.07
N LYS A 49 6.72 -11.03 -7.61
CA LYS A 49 7.39 -10.99 -6.30
C LYS A 49 8.37 -9.83 -6.17
N GLU A 50 9.02 -9.44 -7.26
CA GLU A 50 10.00 -8.36 -7.28
C GLU A 50 9.30 -7.01 -7.09
N CYS A 51 8.36 -6.65 -7.96
CA CYS A 51 7.60 -5.41 -7.82
C CYS A 51 6.85 -5.32 -6.48
N TYR A 52 6.31 -6.43 -5.97
CA TYR A 52 5.68 -6.43 -4.65
C TYR A 52 6.66 -6.08 -3.52
N ARG A 53 7.91 -6.54 -3.58
CA ARG A 53 8.93 -6.26 -2.55
C ARG A 53 9.39 -4.81 -2.56
N GLU A 54 9.30 -4.14 -3.70
CA GLU A 54 9.66 -2.73 -3.85
C GLU A 54 8.54 -1.78 -3.40
N LEU A 55 7.35 -2.30 -3.12
CA LEU A 55 6.25 -1.47 -2.62
C LEU A 55 6.51 -0.98 -1.20
N CYS A 56 6.14 0.28 -0.98
CA CYS A 56 5.99 0.81 0.36
C CYS A 56 4.74 0.19 1.03
N HIS A 57 4.95 -0.58 2.09
CA HIS A 57 3.88 -1.19 2.88
C HIS A 57 3.43 -0.32 4.07
N GLN A 58 3.93 0.90 4.20
CA GLN A 58 3.48 1.81 5.24
C GLN A 58 2.01 2.19 4.97
N PRO A 59 1.16 2.22 6.02
CA PRO A 59 -0.21 2.70 5.89
C PRO A 59 -0.23 4.09 5.27
N ARG A 60 -1.09 4.29 4.26
CA ARG A 60 -1.30 5.60 3.61
C ARG A 60 -2.61 6.26 4.03
N ALA A 61 -3.27 5.74 5.05
CA ALA A 61 -4.46 6.36 5.59
C ALA A 61 -4.14 7.79 5.99
N GLU A 62 -5.00 8.73 5.61
CA GLU A 62 -4.88 10.17 5.91
C GLU A 62 -3.68 10.90 5.28
N LEU A 63 -2.77 10.18 4.60
CA LEU A 63 -1.56 10.76 4.00
C LEU A 63 -1.91 11.82 2.95
N GLU A 64 -2.89 11.55 2.08
CA GLU A 64 -3.32 12.49 1.05
C GLU A 64 -3.90 13.77 1.68
N SER A 65 -4.81 13.63 2.65
CA SER A 65 -5.38 14.77 3.38
C SER A 65 -4.30 15.59 4.10
N LEU A 66 -3.29 14.93 4.68
CA LEU A 66 -2.15 15.59 5.31
C LEU A 66 -1.33 16.38 4.29
N ILE A 67 -0.96 15.76 3.17
CA ILE A 67 -0.19 16.41 2.10
C ILE A 67 -0.95 17.62 1.55
N LEU A 68 -2.23 17.48 1.24
CA LEU A 68 -3.08 18.57 0.75
C LEU A 68 -3.24 19.70 1.78
N GLY A 69 -3.13 19.41 3.08
CA GLY A 69 -3.15 20.42 4.13
C GLY A 69 -1.84 21.20 4.27
N ILE A 70 -0.73 20.65 3.78
CA ILE A 70 0.60 21.27 3.83
C ILE A 70 0.94 21.96 2.51
N GLU A 71 0.53 21.37 1.39
CA GLU A 71 0.89 21.81 0.04
C GLU A 71 0.29 23.18 -0.29
N GLU A 72 1.11 24.05 -0.88
CA GLU A 72 0.73 25.35 -1.43
C GLU A 72 1.49 25.56 -2.75
N ASP A 73 0.89 26.28 -3.70
CA ASP A 73 1.37 26.43 -5.10
C ASP A 73 2.83 26.87 -5.25
N THR A 74 3.41 27.54 -4.25
CA THR A 74 4.76 28.14 -4.33
C THR A 74 5.75 27.59 -3.29
N LEU A 75 5.48 26.44 -2.68
CA LEU A 75 6.41 25.85 -1.71
C LEU A 75 7.67 25.30 -2.39
N SER A 76 8.82 25.62 -1.80
CA SER A 76 10.05 24.88 -2.13
C SER A 76 9.96 23.46 -1.58
N GLN A 77 10.68 22.53 -2.19
CA GLN A 77 10.75 21.15 -1.70
C GLN A 77 11.24 21.09 -0.24
N GLU A 78 12.21 21.92 0.13
CA GLU A 78 12.76 21.97 1.50
C GLU A 78 11.69 22.42 2.51
N GLU A 79 10.94 23.46 2.20
CA GLU A 79 9.87 23.97 3.05
C GLU A 79 8.72 22.97 3.17
N PHE A 80 8.33 22.33 2.06
CA PHE A 80 7.33 21.27 2.07
C PHE A 80 7.74 20.10 3.00
N LEU A 81 8.98 19.62 2.86
CA LEU A 81 9.48 18.51 3.68
C LEU A 81 9.54 18.89 5.16
N LYS A 82 9.97 20.11 5.48
CA LYS A 82 9.99 20.60 6.86
C LYS A 82 8.58 20.59 7.46
N ARG A 83 7.60 21.20 6.80
CA ARG A 83 6.20 21.23 7.27
C ARG A 83 5.61 19.84 7.41
N TYR A 84 5.95 18.92 6.49
CA TYR A 84 5.54 17.52 6.58
C TYR A 84 6.12 16.82 7.80
N PHE A 85 7.43 16.96 8.05
CA PHE A 85 8.05 16.37 9.23
C PHE A 85 7.48 16.95 10.53
N ASP A 86 7.30 18.28 10.60
CA ASP A 86 6.69 18.94 11.76
C ASP A 86 5.27 18.41 12.04
N ALA A 87 4.43 18.28 11.00
CA ALA A 87 3.06 17.78 11.15
C ALA A 87 2.99 16.29 11.51
N VAL A 88 3.92 15.47 10.99
CA VAL A 88 4.04 14.05 11.36
C VAL A 88 4.51 13.93 12.81
N GLU A 89 5.53 14.68 13.21
CA GLU A 89 6.04 14.68 14.58
C GLU A 89 4.95 15.10 15.57
N GLU A 90 4.21 16.17 15.30
CA GLU A 90 3.09 16.62 16.12
C GLU A 90 2.02 15.52 16.27
N ARG A 91 1.62 14.87 15.18
CA ARG A 91 0.54 13.86 15.20
C ARG A 91 0.93 12.58 15.94
N TYR A 92 2.15 12.08 15.72
CA TYR A 92 2.59 10.81 16.28
C TYR A 92 3.17 10.95 17.69
N SER A 93 3.78 12.08 18.06
CA SER A 93 4.17 12.36 19.44
C SER A 93 2.96 12.39 20.39
N GLN A 94 1.87 13.04 19.97
CA GLN A 94 0.60 13.07 20.71
C GLN A 94 -0.03 11.68 20.86
N THR A 95 0.11 10.83 19.85
CA THR A 95 -0.39 9.44 19.89
C THR A 95 0.40 8.60 20.91
N GLU A 96 1.74 8.70 20.91
CA GLU A 96 2.60 8.00 21.87
C GLU A 96 2.39 8.48 23.32
N GLU A 97 2.10 9.76 23.55
CA GLU A 97 1.73 10.28 24.88
C GLU A 97 0.39 9.71 25.36
N THR A 98 -0.64 9.73 24.49
CA THR A 98 -1.98 9.20 24.81
C THR A 98 -1.98 7.69 25.07
N GLU A 99 -1.17 6.92 24.34
CA GLU A 99 -1.02 5.47 24.57
C GLU A 99 -0.27 5.14 25.87
N ARG A 100 0.64 6.01 26.33
CA ARG A 100 1.37 5.84 27.60
C ARG A 100 0.51 6.17 28.83
N GLU A 101 -0.50 7.02 28.68
CA GLU A 101 -1.41 7.39 29.76
C GLU A 101 -2.59 6.42 29.95
N ARG A 102 -2.69 5.39 29.09
CA ARG A 102 -3.82 4.45 29.05
C ARG A 102 -3.47 3.07 29.60
#